data_AF-A0A0G1PJP0-F1
#
_entry.id   AF-A0A0G1PJP0-F1
#
_cell.length_a   1.000
_cell.length_b   1.000
_cell.length_c   1.000
_cell.angle_alpha   90.00
_cell.angle_beta   90.00
_cell.angle_gamma   90.00
#
_symmetry.space_group_name_H-M   'P 1'
#
loop_
_entity.id
_entity.type
_entity.pdbx_description
1 polymer ?
#
loop_
_entity_poly.entity_id
_entity_poly.type
_entity_poly.pdbx_seq_one_letter_code
_entity_poly.pdbx_strand_id
1 'polypeptide(L)'
;MDKFALLADLGVVTVPEDCRLSTFSRENRRLFVYYEEAINDVNFSNPTRILKSGDKLGVQAFRQAVPSQTTSAERLEFCRRQEGNVLVGAQGAPLVFDQKRDLLPRGLWYSSLDQRERLWKDARGCYGVPNLVALRGGDWDFDLRCFEQPRDDSYAFFAFRDLSG
;
A
#
# COMPACT_ATOMS: atom_id res chain seq x y z
N MET A 1 -18.91 10.50 12.95
CA MET A 1 -17.52 10.16 13.32
C MET A 1 -16.87 9.54 12.10
N ASP A 2 -15.74 10.07 11.67
CA ASP A 2 -14.96 9.46 10.60
C ASP A 2 -14.35 8.15 11.09
N LYS A 3 -14.50 7.06 10.31
CA LYS A 3 -14.00 5.73 10.68
C LYS A 3 -12.46 5.66 10.68
N PHE A 4 -11.81 6.64 10.06
CA PHE A 4 -10.38 6.67 9.83
C PHE A 4 -9.78 7.98 10.31
N ALA A 5 -8.59 7.91 10.89
CA ALA A 5 -7.82 9.05 11.35
C ALA A 5 -6.41 9.00 10.75
N LEU A 6 -5.81 10.18 10.55
CA LEU A 6 -4.42 10.31 10.12
C LEU A 6 -3.53 9.63 11.17
N LEU A 7 -2.70 8.69 10.71
CA LEU A 7 -1.70 8.02 11.52
C LEU A 7 -0.34 8.73 11.39
N ALA A 8 0.06 9.02 10.15
CA ALA A 8 1.33 9.68 9.86
C ALA A 8 1.26 10.40 8.52
N ASP A 9 1.88 11.58 8.45
CA ASP A 9 2.20 12.24 7.19
C ASP A 9 3.64 11.87 6.81
N LEU A 10 3.80 11.23 5.64
CA LEU A 10 5.10 10.75 5.15
C LEU A 10 5.73 11.75 4.17
N GLY A 11 5.05 12.87 3.90
CA GLY A 11 5.49 13.88 2.96
C GLY A 11 5.45 13.38 1.52
N VAL A 12 6.44 13.80 0.72
CA VAL A 12 6.47 13.52 -0.72
C VAL A 12 7.41 12.35 -1.04
N VAL A 13 6.95 11.44 -1.89
CA VAL A 13 7.78 10.46 -2.59
C VAL A 13 7.91 10.85 -4.06
N THR A 14 9.06 10.54 -4.65
CA THR A 14 9.31 10.76 -6.09
C THR A 14 9.45 9.39 -6.75
N VAL A 15 8.75 9.16 -7.86
CA VAL A 15 8.83 7.89 -8.59
C VAL A 15 10.20 7.80 -9.27
N PRO A 16 10.99 6.72 -9.02
CA PRO A 16 12.31 6.55 -9.62
C PRO A 16 12.22 6.20 -11.12
N GLU A 17 13.37 6.15 -11.79
CA GLU A 17 13.44 5.73 -13.21
C GLU A 17 12.88 4.32 -13.45
N ASP A 18 13.13 3.40 -12.52
CA ASP A 18 12.58 2.04 -12.55
C ASP A 18 11.76 1.77 -11.30
N CYS A 19 10.44 1.60 -11.48
CA CYS A 19 9.49 1.30 -10.42
C CYS A 19 8.87 -0.10 -10.54
N ARG A 20 9.51 -1.01 -11.31
CA ARG A 20 9.03 -2.40 -11.48
C ARG A 20 9.16 -3.19 -10.18
N LEU A 21 8.17 -4.05 -9.93
CA LEU A 21 8.15 -4.94 -8.75
C LEU A 21 9.30 -5.96 -8.81
N SER A 22 9.67 -6.43 -10.00
CA SER A 22 10.83 -7.32 -10.17
C SER A 22 12.15 -6.67 -9.78
N THR A 23 12.35 -5.39 -10.14
CA THR A 23 13.53 -4.62 -9.72
C THR A 23 13.55 -4.43 -8.21
N PHE A 24 12.43 -3.99 -7.62
CA PHE A 24 12.31 -3.84 -6.17
C PHE A 24 12.60 -5.14 -5.42
N SER A 25 12.01 -6.26 -5.85
CA SER A 25 12.23 -7.57 -5.25
C SER A 25 13.71 -7.97 -5.29
N ARG A 26 14.36 -7.84 -6.45
CA ARG A 26 15.79 -8.16 -6.60
C ARG A 26 16.67 -7.38 -5.62
N GLU A 27 16.35 -6.12 -5.37
CA GLU A 27 17.18 -5.21 -4.56
C GLU A 27 16.89 -5.33 -3.06
N ASN A 28 15.61 -5.51 -2.70
CA ASN A 28 15.14 -5.38 -1.33
C ASN A 28 14.67 -6.68 -0.67
N ARG A 29 14.43 -7.77 -1.41
CA ARG A 29 13.84 -9.00 -0.86
C ARG A 29 14.53 -9.51 0.41
N ARG A 30 15.86 -9.46 0.47
CA ARG A 30 16.66 -9.92 1.63
C ARG A 30 16.43 -9.10 2.91
N LEU A 31 15.80 -7.93 2.81
CA LEU A 31 15.44 -7.08 3.94
C LEU A 31 14.11 -7.47 4.56
N PHE A 32 13.37 -8.40 3.93
CA PHE A 32 12.11 -8.90 4.42
C PHE A 32 12.28 -10.27 5.06
N VAL A 33 11.63 -10.48 6.21
CA VAL A 33 11.53 -11.80 6.83
C VAL A 33 10.62 -12.68 5.98
N TYR A 34 9.49 -12.13 5.53
CA TYR A 34 8.61 -12.73 4.55
C TYR A 34 8.36 -11.80 3.35
N TYR A 35 8.46 -12.35 2.14
CA TYR A 35 8.14 -11.67 0.88
C TYR A 35 7.23 -12.57 0.03
N GLU A 36 6.01 -12.10 -0.26
CA GLU A 36 5.06 -12.82 -1.11
C GLU A 36 5.45 -12.72 -2.59
N GLU A 37 5.83 -13.86 -3.18
CA GLU A 37 6.27 -13.97 -4.58
C GLU A 37 5.20 -13.55 -5.58
N ALA A 38 3.93 -13.67 -5.20
CA ALA A 38 2.84 -13.23 -6.06
C ALA A 38 2.81 -11.70 -6.25
N ILE A 39 3.55 -10.91 -5.46
CA ILE A 39 3.75 -9.48 -5.67
C ILE A 39 4.83 -9.25 -6.73
N ASN A 40 4.42 -9.36 -8.00
CA ASN A 40 5.28 -9.21 -9.17
C ASN A 40 4.58 -8.51 -10.33
N ASP A 41 5.35 -8.11 -11.34
CA ASP A 41 4.87 -7.33 -12.49
C ASP A 41 3.81 -8.08 -13.33
N VAL A 42 3.83 -9.42 -13.35
CA VAL A 42 2.85 -10.21 -14.12
C VAL A 42 1.49 -10.15 -13.45
N ASN A 43 1.46 -10.42 -12.15
CA ASN A 43 0.23 -10.47 -11.35
C ASN A 43 -0.40 -9.08 -11.16
N PHE A 44 0.43 -8.03 -11.10
CA PHE A 44 -0.01 -6.63 -10.90
C PHE A 44 0.26 -5.75 -12.12
N SER A 45 0.04 -6.29 -13.32
CA SER A 45 0.33 -5.64 -14.60
C SER A 45 -0.61 -4.49 -15.00
N ASN A 46 -1.74 -4.31 -14.30
CA ASN A 46 -2.81 -3.39 -14.71
C ASN A 46 -3.32 -2.53 -13.54
N PRO A 47 -2.48 -1.66 -12.94
CA PRO A 47 -2.90 -0.78 -11.86
C PRO A 47 -3.85 0.32 -12.36
N THR A 48 -4.65 0.91 -11.46
CA THR A 48 -5.52 2.05 -11.84
C THR A 48 -4.73 3.26 -12.33
N ARG A 49 -3.64 3.61 -11.64
CA ARG A 49 -2.67 4.63 -12.08
C ARG A 49 -1.33 3.98 -12.35
N ILE A 50 -0.89 4.05 -13.60
CA ILE A 50 0.48 3.68 -14.00
C ILE A 50 1.37 4.86 -13.63
N LEU A 51 2.34 4.67 -12.72
CA LEU A 51 3.27 5.72 -12.32
C LEU A 51 4.37 5.91 -13.36
N LYS A 52 4.84 7.15 -13.52
CA LYS A 52 5.94 7.50 -14.42
C LYS A 52 7.11 8.05 -13.63
N SER A 53 8.33 7.82 -14.13
CA SER A 53 9.55 8.42 -13.56
C SER A 53 9.38 9.92 -13.38
N GLY A 54 9.75 10.43 -12.21
CA GLY A 54 9.63 11.84 -11.84
C GLY A 54 8.27 12.27 -11.31
N ASP A 55 7.21 11.45 -11.41
CA ASP A 55 5.92 11.72 -10.76
C ASP A 55 6.16 11.95 -9.26
N LYS A 56 5.46 12.93 -8.67
CA LYS A 56 5.53 13.23 -7.23
C LYS A 56 4.20 12.96 -6.56
N LEU A 57 4.24 12.17 -5.49
CA LEU A 57 3.05 11.82 -4.73
C LEU A 57 3.22 12.27 -3.28
N GLY A 58 2.22 12.99 -2.75
CA GLY A 58 2.08 13.17 -1.32
C GLY A 58 1.56 11.88 -0.71
N VAL A 59 2.13 11.43 0.41
CA VAL A 59 1.77 10.16 1.03
C VAL A 59 1.40 10.36 2.48
N GLN A 60 0.22 9.88 2.83
CA GLN A 60 -0.27 9.83 4.20
C GLN A 60 -0.68 8.40 4.55
N ALA A 61 -0.46 8.00 5.79
CA ALA A 61 -0.96 6.75 6.33
C ALA A 61 -2.17 7.05 7.22
N PHE A 62 -3.23 6.26 7.06
CA PHE A 62 -4.44 6.34 7.87
C PHE A 62 -4.67 5.02 8.60
N ARG A 63 -5.26 5.12 9.79
CA ARG A 63 -5.68 3.96 10.58
C ARG A 63 -7.14 4.06 10.96
N GLN A 64 -7.70 2.94 11.36
CA GLN A 64 -9.03 2.92 11.93
C GLN A 64 -9.08 3.66 13.28
N ALA A 65 -10.16 4.41 13.51
CA ALA A 65 -10.40 5.22 14.71
C ALA A 65 -11.64 4.75 15.52
N VAL A 66 -12.31 3.69 15.06
CA VAL A 66 -13.52 3.14 15.67
C VAL A 66 -13.28 1.71 16.18
N PRO A 67 -13.99 1.23 17.23
CA PRO A 67 -13.83 -0.12 17.76
C PRO A 67 -14.66 -1.14 16.96
N SER A 68 -14.45 -1.22 15.65
CA SER A 68 -15.09 -2.19 14.75
C SER A 68 -14.06 -2.88 13.85
N GLN A 69 -14.48 -3.55 12.79
CA GLN A 69 -13.59 -3.86 11.67
C GLN A 69 -13.94 -2.98 10.48
N THR A 70 -13.00 -2.80 9.56
CA THR A 70 -13.20 -2.11 8.28
C THR A 70 -12.68 -2.95 7.12
N THR A 71 -13.36 -2.88 5.99
CA THR A 71 -12.99 -3.60 4.76
C THR A 71 -12.05 -2.76 3.88
N SER A 72 -11.35 -3.42 2.95
CA SER A 72 -10.56 -2.71 1.92
C SER A 72 -11.42 -1.79 1.07
N ALA A 73 -12.69 -2.14 0.83
CA ALA A 73 -13.65 -1.31 0.11
C ALA A 73 -13.95 0.00 0.84
N GLU A 74 -14.14 -0.03 2.16
CA GLU A 74 -14.37 1.19 2.95
C GLU A 74 -13.14 2.09 2.99
N ARG A 75 -11.94 1.50 3.08
CA ARG A 75 -10.66 2.24 3.04
C ARG A 75 -10.43 2.88 1.68
N LEU A 76 -10.72 2.14 0.61
CA LEU A 76 -10.67 2.62 -0.76
C LEU A 76 -11.62 3.80 -0.98
N GLU A 77 -12.86 3.68 -0.50
CA GLU A 77 -13.86 4.74 -0.57
C GLU A 77 -13.43 5.99 0.20
N PHE A 78 -12.83 5.81 1.38
CA PHE A 78 -12.23 6.93 2.12
C PHE A 78 -11.12 7.62 1.30
N CYS A 79 -10.22 6.85 0.68
CA CYS A 79 -9.15 7.42 -0.16
C CYS A 79 -9.71 8.20 -1.35
N ARG A 80 -10.76 7.70 -2.02
CA ARG A 80 -11.39 8.34 -3.18
C ARG A 80 -12.06 9.68 -2.87
N ARG A 81 -12.51 9.86 -1.63
CA ARG A 81 -13.14 11.13 -1.19
C ARG A 81 -12.13 12.23 -0.90
N GLN A 82 -10.84 11.90 -0.76
CA GLN A 82 -9.80 12.90 -0.59
C GLN A 82 -9.44 13.49 -1.95
N GLU A 83 -9.41 14.80 -2.03
CA GLU A 83 -9.11 15.51 -3.27
C GLU A 83 -7.70 15.20 -3.79
N GLY A 84 -7.59 14.92 -5.09
CA GLY A 84 -6.33 14.62 -5.78
C GLY A 84 -5.73 13.25 -5.46
N ASN A 85 -6.41 12.41 -4.67
CA ASN A 85 -5.92 11.06 -4.40
C ASN A 85 -5.99 10.15 -5.63
N VAL A 86 -4.94 9.33 -5.77
CA VAL A 86 -4.78 8.33 -6.82
C VAL A 86 -4.57 6.94 -6.24
N LEU A 87 -4.95 5.92 -7.01
CA LEU A 87 -4.84 4.52 -6.63
C LEU A 87 -3.70 3.89 -7.41
N VAL A 88 -2.64 3.53 -6.69
CA VAL A 88 -1.37 3.07 -7.28
C VAL A 88 -1.14 1.57 -7.11
N GLY A 89 -2.00 0.89 -6.34
CA GLY A 89 -1.94 -0.55 -6.14
C GLY A 89 -0.58 -1.01 -5.62
N ALA A 90 -0.06 -2.10 -6.19
CA ALA A 90 1.19 -2.70 -5.76
C ALA A 90 2.42 -1.79 -5.88
N GLN A 91 2.39 -0.76 -6.74
CA GLN A 91 3.51 0.17 -6.91
C GLN A 91 3.74 1.07 -5.68
N GLY A 92 2.69 1.33 -4.88
CA GLY A 92 2.77 2.28 -3.78
C GLY A 92 3.62 1.82 -2.60
N ALA A 93 3.49 0.55 -2.19
CA ALA A 93 4.22 0.02 -1.04
C ALA A 93 5.76 0.05 -1.23
N PRO A 94 6.33 -0.37 -2.37
CA PRO A 94 7.75 -0.21 -2.69
C PRO A 94 8.24 1.23 -2.56
N LEU A 95 7.50 2.21 -3.10
CA LEU A 95 7.88 3.63 -3.03
C LEU A 95 7.99 4.12 -1.59
N VAL A 96 7.03 3.75 -0.74
CA VAL A 96 7.07 4.07 0.68
C VAL A 96 8.21 3.34 1.36
N PHE A 97 8.44 2.07 1.04
CA PHE A 97 9.52 1.29 1.65
C PHE A 97 10.90 1.89 1.38
N ASP A 98 11.20 2.28 0.14
CA ASP A 98 12.52 2.78 -0.21
C ASP A 98 12.77 4.20 0.32
N GLN A 99 11.73 5.03 0.40
CA GLN A 99 11.91 6.46 0.69
C GLN A 99 11.49 6.88 2.10
N LYS A 100 10.55 6.16 2.72
CA LYS A 100 9.81 6.62 3.93
C LYS A 100 9.63 5.57 5.02
N ARG A 101 10.17 4.34 4.86
CA ARG A 101 9.96 3.24 5.83
C ARG A 101 10.30 3.60 7.27
N ASP A 102 11.31 4.45 7.49
CA ASP A 102 11.74 4.85 8.83
C ASP A 102 10.74 5.76 9.55
N LEU A 103 9.79 6.35 8.80
CA LEU A 103 8.71 7.17 9.34
C LEU A 103 7.45 6.37 9.69
N LEU A 104 7.40 5.07 9.36
CA LEU A 104 6.23 4.23 9.61
C LEU A 104 6.19 3.76 11.07
N PRO A 105 5.08 4.02 11.80
CA PRO A 105 4.87 3.39 13.09
C PRO A 105 4.96 1.86 13.03
N ARG A 106 5.66 1.27 14.01
CA ARG A 106 5.89 -0.18 14.06
C ARG A 106 4.69 -0.92 14.64
N GLY A 107 4.60 -2.21 14.33
CA GLY A 107 3.54 -3.12 14.73
C GLY A 107 2.26 -3.01 13.91
N LEU A 108 2.34 -2.49 12.68
CA LEU A 108 1.19 -2.25 11.81
C LEU A 108 1.39 -2.82 10.40
N TRP A 109 0.27 -3.17 9.79
CA TRP A 109 0.16 -3.63 8.40
C TRP A 109 -0.34 -2.47 7.53
N TYR A 110 0.44 -2.04 6.54
CA TYR A 110 0.11 -0.89 5.69
C TYR A 110 -0.31 -1.35 4.30
N SER A 111 -1.61 -1.27 4.02
CA SER A 111 -2.15 -1.63 2.71
C SER A 111 -1.88 -0.55 1.67
N SER A 112 -1.40 -0.94 0.48
CA SER A 112 -1.39 -0.11 -0.72
C SER A 112 -2.57 -0.51 -1.61
N LEU A 113 -3.54 0.41 -1.76
CA LEU A 113 -4.87 0.09 -2.28
C LEU A 113 -4.96 0.30 -3.79
N ASP A 114 -5.83 -0.52 -4.41
CA ASP A 114 -6.33 -0.32 -5.76
C ASP A 114 -7.83 -0.71 -5.83
N GLN A 115 -8.46 -0.48 -6.98
CA GLN A 115 -9.74 -1.06 -7.33
C GLN A 115 -9.65 -2.58 -7.29
N ARG A 116 -10.69 -3.24 -6.78
CA ARG A 116 -10.70 -4.69 -6.55
C ARG A 116 -10.34 -5.47 -7.81
N GLU A 117 -10.93 -5.10 -8.92
CA GLU A 117 -10.78 -5.71 -10.25
C GLU A 117 -9.39 -5.51 -10.87
N ARG A 118 -8.57 -4.60 -10.32
CA ARG A 118 -7.18 -4.36 -10.75
C ARG A 118 -6.17 -5.17 -9.94
N LEU A 119 -6.59 -5.76 -8.82
CA LEU A 119 -5.75 -6.61 -8.00
C LEU A 119 -5.68 -8.02 -8.60
N TRP A 120 -4.54 -8.67 -8.37
CA TRP A 120 -4.37 -10.08 -8.69
C TRP A 120 -5.37 -10.94 -7.91
N LYS A 121 -6.05 -11.85 -8.61
CA LYS A 121 -6.96 -12.83 -8.01
C LYS A 121 -6.27 -14.17 -7.90
N ASP A 122 -6.11 -14.67 -6.66
CA ASP A 122 -5.51 -15.98 -6.43
C ASP A 122 -6.44 -17.13 -6.85
N ALA A 123 -5.93 -18.36 -6.84
CA ALA A 123 -6.70 -19.56 -7.21
C ALA A 123 -7.90 -19.85 -6.30
N ARG A 124 -7.95 -19.26 -5.09
CA ARG A 124 -9.06 -19.35 -4.14
C ARG A 124 -10.10 -18.24 -4.37
N GLY A 125 -9.87 -17.39 -5.36
CA GLY A 125 -10.73 -16.30 -5.73
C GLY A 125 -10.55 -15.02 -4.90
N CYS A 126 -9.46 -14.94 -4.13
CA CYS A 126 -9.15 -13.81 -3.29
C CYS A 126 -8.39 -12.73 -4.07
N TYR A 127 -8.88 -11.48 -4.02
CA TYR A 127 -8.17 -10.34 -4.62
C TYR A 127 -7.09 -9.85 -3.65
N GLY A 128 -5.82 -10.02 -4.00
CA GLY A 128 -4.68 -9.76 -3.12
C GLY A 128 -4.35 -8.27 -3.03
N VAL A 129 -4.52 -7.68 -1.84
CA VAL A 129 -4.06 -6.33 -1.50
C VAL A 129 -2.62 -6.40 -0.98
N PRO A 130 -1.66 -5.68 -1.58
CA PRO A 130 -0.28 -5.59 -1.09
C PRO A 130 -0.20 -4.86 0.25
N ASN A 131 0.53 -5.45 1.21
CA ASN A 131 0.70 -4.92 2.56
C ASN A 131 2.17 -4.91 2.94
N LEU A 132 2.69 -3.70 3.21
CA LEU A 132 3.99 -3.55 3.86
C LEU A 132 3.78 -3.68 5.37
N VAL A 133 4.45 -4.63 6.02
CA VAL A 133 4.29 -4.90 7.45
C VAL A 133 5.51 -4.40 8.20
N ALA A 134 5.32 -3.42 9.07
CA ALA A 134 6.38 -2.90 9.93
C ALA A 134 6.39 -3.71 11.22
N LEU A 135 7.27 -4.71 11.36
CA LEU A 135 7.30 -5.57 12.55
C LEU A 135 7.79 -4.79 13.77
N ARG A 136 7.30 -5.17 14.97
CA ARG A 136 7.71 -4.52 16.24
C ARG A 136 9.21 -4.68 16.53
N GLY A 137 9.82 -5.77 16.04
CA GLY A 137 11.24 -6.06 16.18
C GLY A 137 12.17 -5.22 15.29
N GLY A 138 11.62 -4.40 14.39
CA GLY A 138 12.39 -3.57 13.45
C GLY A 138 12.46 -4.14 12.02
N ASP A 139 12.19 -5.43 11.87
CA ASP A 139 12.11 -6.14 10.59
C ASP A 139 10.85 -5.77 9.78
N TRP A 140 10.74 -6.35 8.58
CA TRP A 140 9.68 -6.09 7.62
C TRP A 140 9.15 -7.37 6.98
N ASP A 141 7.84 -7.38 6.68
CA ASP A 141 7.25 -8.33 5.73
C ASP A 141 6.60 -7.57 4.56
N PHE A 142 6.47 -8.25 3.43
CA PHE A 142 5.67 -7.81 2.29
C PHE A 142 4.70 -8.92 1.89
N ASP A 143 3.42 -8.75 2.23
CA ASP A 143 2.41 -9.81 2.20
C ASP A 143 1.18 -9.40 1.36
N LEU A 144 0.38 -10.39 0.95
CA LEU A 144 -0.94 -10.21 0.35
C LEU A 144 -2.05 -10.53 1.35
N ARG A 145 -3.07 -9.68 1.31
CA ARG A 145 -4.26 -9.83 2.17
C ARG A 145 -5.51 -9.67 1.34
N CYS A 146 -6.50 -10.50 1.62
CA CYS A 146 -7.73 -10.52 0.82
C CYS A 146 -8.50 -9.20 0.87
N PHE A 147 -8.91 -8.70 -0.29
CA PHE A 147 -9.68 -7.46 -0.38
C PHE A 147 -10.97 -7.52 0.43
N GLU A 148 -11.68 -8.66 0.36
CA GLU A 148 -12.97 -8.90 0.99
C GLU A 148 -12.91 -9.10 2.50
N GLN A 149 -11.74 -9.43 3.04
CA GLN A 149 -11.61 -9.72 4.47
C GLN A 149 -11.61 -8.43 5.30
N PRO A 150 -12.45 -8.35 6.34
CA PRO A 150 -12.39 -7.26 7.31
C PRO A 150 -11.04 -7.18 8.03
N ARG A 151 -10.68 -5.97 8.43
CA ARG A 151 -9.43 -5.64 9.10
C ARG A 151 -9.72 -4.96 10.43
N ASP A 152 -8.95 -5.33 11.44
CA ASP A 152 -8.97 -4.67 12.75
C ASP A 152 -8.05 -3.42 12.74
N ASP A 153 -7.75 -2.91 13.93
CA ASP A 153 -6.94 -1.72 14.16
C ASP A 153 -5.42 -1.95 14.02
N SER A 154 -4.97 -3.20 13.82
CA SER A 154 -3.58 -3.51 13.48
C SER A 154 -3.22 -3.18 12.02
N TYR A 155 -4.23 -2.81 11.22
CA TYR A 155 -4.06 -2.44 9.83
C TYR A 155 -4.27 -0.95 9.59
N ALA A 156 -3.27 -0.33 8.97
CA ALA A 156 -3.30 0.98 8.34
C ALA A 156 -3.37 0.85 6.81
N PHE A 157 -3.45 1.98 6.12
CA PHE A 157 -3.39 2.03 4.66
C PHE A 157 -2.81 3.37 4.19
N PHE A 158 -2.21 3.34 3.01
CA PHE A 158 -1.66 4.53 2.38
C PHE A 158 -2.71 5.24 1.52
N ALA A 159 -2.67 6.56 1.56
CA ALA A 159 -3.32 7.47 0.64
C ALA A 159 -2.24 8.22 -0.13
N PHE A 160 -2.32 8.19 -1.46
CA PHE A 160 -1.38 8.85 -2.34
C PHE A 160 -2.10 9.98 -3.07
N ARG A 161 -1.61 11.22 -2.93
CA ARG A 161 -2.12 12.40 -3.64
C ARG A 161 -1.19 12.75 -4.78
N ASP A 162 -1.71 12.85 -6.01
CA ASP A 162 -0.91 13.33 -7.14
C ASP A 162 -0.56 14.81 -6.91
N LEU A 163 0.73 15.14 -6.94
CA LEU A 163 1.24 16.50 -6.83
C LEU A 163 1.75 17.02 -8.18
N SER A 164 1.62 16.21 -9.23
CA SER A 164 2.02 16.54 -10.58
C SER A 164 0.90 17.37 -11.20
N GLY A 165 0.98 18.68 -10.97
CA GLY A 165 0.21 19.71 -11.67
C GLY A 165 0.99 20.31 -12.84
#